data_AF-A0A859QNC8-F1
#
_entry.id   AF-A0A859QNC8-F1
#
_cell.length_a   1.000
_cell.length_b   1.000
_cell.length_c   1.000
_cell.angle_alpha   90.00
_cell.angle_beta   90.00
_cell.angle_gamma   90.00
#
_symmetry.space_group_name_H-M   'P 1'
#
loop_
_entity.id
_entity.type
_entity.pdbx_description
1 polymer ?
#
loop_
_entity_poly.entity_id
_entity_poly.type
_entity_poly.pdbx_seq_one_letter_code
_entity_poly.pdbx_strand_id
1 'polypeptide(L)'
;MNDNLDGARTEVEKCWREFWDDHKDFDPPWVRGVLHDVVELLPFLFPFEAVREGVTTMYRESEGELPPDFDWTSADEDLPISSVEKLPIYRNYLAVRAYAFYGLKLEDADLGVHDWDAFHENEDLGMLPPSWLQDKEAKRAFAAARARQKLDHPEWHRIGLSVEELAALAAVSRKSIMNLLAPKSGGILKTRADGSISVESARQWLEARPDFRPSIWHLQEDLPLRRPDQTDFIDGDPVWVPVTKEGDWFSPEHMLPDGYFHVACTKYKQEKMIDDYWDALKFLSRAASPRWRCPDEAGRWYPRPASGWDRKTRQEIESLLEQTDE
;
A
#
# COMPACT_ATOMS: atom_id res chain seq x y z
N MET A 1 -22.12 31.92 1.97
CA MET A 1 -21.98 30.97 0.84
C MET A 1 -20.51 30.72 0.56
N ASN A 2 -19.65 31.75 0.53
CA ASN A 2 -18.18 31.59 0.44
C ASN A 2 -17.57 30.80 1.62
N ASP A 3 -18.01 31.02 2.86
CA ASP A 3 -17.46 30.29 4.03
C ASP A 3 -17.64 28.77 3.98
N ASN A 4 -18.64 28.26 3.25
CA ASN A 4 -18.86 26.81 3.10
C ASN A 4 -17.95 26.19 2.04
N LEU A 5 -17.61 26.95 1.00
CA LEU A 5 -16.69 26.54 -0.06
C LEU A 5 -15.24 26.51 0.44
N ASP A 6 -14.83 27.52 1.21
CA ASP A 6 -13.49 27.56 1.81
C ASP A 6 -13.29 26.42 2.82
N GLY A 7 -14.33 26.06 3.57
CA GLY A 7 -14.32 24.91 4.47
C GLY A 7 -14.16 23.58 3.73
N ALA A 8 -14.97 23.33 2.70
CA ALA A 8 -14.92 22.12 1.88
C ALA A 8 -13.55 21.96 1.20
N ARG A 9 -13.02 23.05 0.63
CA ARG A 9 -11.68 23.06 0.03
C ARG A 9 -10.60 22.70 1.04
N THR A 10 -10.65 23.28 2.24
CA THR A 10 -9.68 23.00 3.30
C THR A 10 -9.70 21.51 3.71
N GLU A 11 -10.90 20.91 3.78
CA GLU A 11 -11.06 19.49 4.09
C GLU A 11 -10.48 18.59 3.00
N VAL A 12 -10.76 18.90 1.73
CA VAL A 12 -10.20 18.18 0.58
C VAL A 12 -8.68 18.26 0.55
N GLU A 13 -8.11 19.46 0.66
CA GLU A 13 -6.65 19.66 0.66
C GLU A 13 -5.96 18.92 1.82
N LYS A 14 -6.59 18.91 2.99
CA LYS A 14 -6.10 18.15 4.14
C LYS A 14 -6.11 16.64 3.86
N CYS A 15 -7.24 16.09 3.41
CA CYS A 15 -7.36 14.67 3.12
C CYS A 15 -6.42 14.23 1.99
N TRP A 16 -6.26 15.08 0.98
CA TRP A 16 -5.32 14.90 -0.13
C TRP A 16 -3.87 14.82 0.35
N ARG A 17 -3.46 15.74 1.24
CA ARG A 17 -2.12 15.70 1.84
C ARG A 17 -1.91 14.44 2.66
N GLU A 18 -2.85 14.10 3.54
CA GLU A 18 -2.78 12.87 4.35
C GLU A 18 -2.66 11.62 3.49
N PHE A 19 -3.42 11.55 2.39
CA PHE A 19 -3.32 10.45 1.43
C PHE A 19 -1.89 10.31 0.86
N TRP A 20 -1.32 11.40 0.36
CA TRP A 20 0.02 11.38 -0.23
C TRP A 20 1.13 11.15 0.81
N ASP A 21 0.96 11.65 2.04
CA ASP A 21 1.89 11.37 3.15
C ASP A 21 1.90 9.86 3.47
N ASP A 22 0.73 9.23 3.49
CA ASP A 22 0.58 7.79 3.74
C ASP A 22 1.06 6.91 2.56
N HIS A 23 1.21 7.49 1.36
CA HIS A 23 1.57 6.78 0.12
C HIS A 23 2.85 7.29 -0.57
N LYS A 24 3.68 8.08 0.12
CA LYS A 24 4.90 8.68 -0.45
C LYS A 24 5.89 7.67 -1.04
N ASP A 25 5.96 6.46 -0.48
CA ASP A 25 6.80 5.33 -0.94
C ASP A 25 5.98 4.09 -1.16
N PHE A 26 4.76 4.29 -1.66
CA PHE A 26 3.86 3.19 -1.85
C PHE A 26 4.45 2.24 -2.90
N ASP A 27 5.01 1.12 -2.46
CA ASP A 27 5.44 0.01 -3.31
C ASP A 27 4.53 -1.20 -3.03
N PRO A 28 3.34 -1.23 -3.65
CA PRO A 28 2.37 -2.26 -3.37
C PRO A 28 2.89 -3.64 -3.82
N PRO A 29 3.07 -4.61 -2.91
CA PRO A 29 3.52 -5.95 -3.27
C PRO A 29 2.61 -6.62 -4.30
N TRP A 30 1.34 -6.23 -4.32
CA TRP A 30 0.38 -6.66 -5.33
C TRP A 30 0.77 -6.23 -6.75
N VAL A 31 1.21 -4.98 -6.98
CA VAL A 31 1.62 -4.53 -8.32
C VAL A 31 2.87 -5.30 -8.76
N ARG A 32 3.84 -5.50 -7.86
CA ARG A 32 5.01 -6.34 -8.15
C ARG A 32 4.60 -7.77 -8.51
N GLY A 33 3.68 -8.36 -7.76
CA GLY A 33 3.13 -9.68 -8.07
C GLY A 33 2.42 -9.74 -9.43
N VAL A 34 1.70 -8.68 -9.82
CA VAL A 34 1.10 -8.59 -11.16
C VAL A 34 2.18 -8.54 -12.24
N LEU A 35 3.24 -7.76 -12.04
CA LEU A 35 4.38 -7.69 -12.97
C LEU A 35 5.05 -9.06 -13.11
N HIS A 36 5.29 -9.74 -11.99
CA HIS A 36 5.85 -11.08 -11.93
C HIS A 36 5.01 -12.06 -12.77
N ASP A 37 3.70 -12.13 -12.49
CA ASP A 37 2.77 -13.02 -13.21
C ASP A 37 2.80 -12.78 -14.73
N VAL A 38 2.86 -11.52 -15.16
CA VAL A 38 2.90 -11.16 -16.59
C VAL A 38 4.22 -11.58 -17.23
N VAL A 39 5.33 -11.24 -16.59
CA VAL A 39 6.69 -11.55 -17.08
C VAL A 39 6.93 -13.06 -17.13
N GLU A 40 6.43 -13.81 -16.15
CA GLU A 40 6.54 -15.27 -16.12
C GLU A 40 5.69 -15.94 -17.22
N LEU A 41 4.49 -15.42 -17.48
CA LEU A 41 3.54 -16.04 -18.42
C LEU A 41 3.92 -15.83 -19.89
N LEU A 42 4.35 -14.63 -20.27
CA LEU A 42 4.54 -14.25 -21.67
C LEU A 42 5.49 -15.18 -22.47
N PRO A 43 6.61 -15.68 -21.91
CA PRO A 43 7.53 -16.59 -22.62
C PRO A 43 6.95 -17.96 -22.96
N PHE A 44 5.85 -18.37 -22.31
CA PHE A 44 5.13 -19.59 -22.67
C PHE A 44 4.24 -19.40 -23.91
N LEU A 45 3.89 -18.15 -24.24
CA LEU A 45 3.00 -17.80 -25.33
C LEU A 45 3.75 -17.25 -26.55
N PHE A 46 4.89 -16.58 -26.34
CA PHE A 46 5.64 -15.89 -27.37
C PHE A 46 7.14 -16.19 -27.30
N PRO A 47 7.89 -16.05 -28.41
CA PRO A 47 9.34 -16.18 -28.40
C PRO A 47 10.01 -15.21 -27.42
N PHE A 48 11.02 -15.68 -26.69
CA PHE A 48 11.68 -14.94 -25.62
C PHE A 48 12.16 -13.53 -26.01
N GLU A 49 12.82 -13.38 -27.17
CA GLU A 49 13.27 -12.06 -27.65
C GLU A 49 12.11 -11.12 -27.99
N ALA A 50 11.00 -11.64 -28.50
CA ALA A 50 9.81 -10.84 -28.77
C ALA A 50 9.15 -10.35 -27.47
N VAL A 51 9.17 -11.18 -26.42
CA VAL A 51 8.71 -10.78 -25.07
C VAL A 51 9.60 -9.67 -24.53
N ARG A 52 10.93 -9.85 -24.58
CA ARG A 52 11.91 -8.84 -24.15
C ARG A 52 11.66 -7.49 -24.81
N GLU A 53 11.58 -7.47 -26.14
CA GLU A 53 11.34 -6.24 -26.91
C GLU A 53 9.97 -5.62 -26.57
N GLY A 54 8.93 -6.46 -26.46
CA GLY A 54 7.58 -6.03 -26.13
C GLY A 54 7.49 -5.41 -24.73
N VAL A 55 8.00 -6.08 -23.71
CA VAL A 55 8.00 -5.60 -22.32
C VAL A 55 8.79 -4.29 -22.20
N THR A 56 9.99 -4.24 -22.77
CA THR A 56 10.81 -3.01 -22.81
C THR A 56 10.06 -1.85 -23.47
N THR A 57 9.33 -2.13 -24.57
CA THR A 57 8.52 -1.11 -25.25
C THR A 57 7.36 -0.65 -24.38
N MET A 58 6.62 -1.56 -23.75
CA MET A 58 5.49 -1.21 -22.86
C MET A 58 5.94 -0.32 -21.69
N TYR A 59 7.10 -0.58 -21.08
CA TYR A 59 7.65 0.27 -20.03
C TYR A 59 8.01 1.67 -20.52
N ARG A 60 8.67 1.76 -21.68
CA ARG A 60 9.05 3.05 -22.27
C ARG A 60 7.83 3.90 -22.64
N GLU A 61 6.80 3.28 -23.19
CA GLU A 61 5.52 3.95 -23.51
C GLU A 61 4.73 4.35 -22.26
N SER A 62 5.01 3.73 -21.11
CA SER A 62 4.47 4.14 -19.81
C SER A 62 5.29 5.27 -19.16
N GLU A 63 6.08 6.01 -19.94
CA GLU A 63 6.94 7.13 -19.49
C GLU A 63 8.02 6.71 -18.46
N GLY A 64 8.24 5.41 -18.28
CA GLY A 64 9.24 4.84 -17.38
C GLY A 64 10.66 5.04 -17.91
N GLU A 65 11.58 5.44 -17.04
CA GLU A 65 13.00 5.33 -17.33
C GLU A 65 13.43 3.91 -16.96
N LEU A 66 14.01 3.20 -17.92
CA LEU A 66 14.54 1.86 -17.68
C LEU A 66 16.01 1.98 -17.25
N PRO A 67 16.42 1.25 -16.20
CA PRO A 67 17.83 1.12 -15.87
C PRO A 67 18.67 0.66 -17.08
N PRO A 68 19.93 1.10 -17.22
CA PRO A 68 20.81 0.69 -18.32
C PRO A 68 21.01 -0.82 -18.44
N ASP A 69 20.89 -1.53 -17.33
CA ASP A 69 21.04 -2.97 -17.14
C ASP A 69 19.70 -3.68 -16.87
N PHE A 70 18.58 -3.04 -17.23
CA PHE A 70 17.24 -3.58 -17.01
C PHE A 70 17.08 -5.01 -17.55
N ASP A 71 16.87 -5.95 -16.63
CA ASP A 71 16.44 -7.31 -16.94
C ASP A 71 14.91 -7.39 -16.78
N TRP A 72 14.24 -7.60 -17.90
CA TRP A 72 12.78 -7.68 -17.92
C TRP A 72 12.26 -8.93 -17.20
N THR A 73 13.10 -9.96 -16.99
CA THR A 73 12.71 -11.19 -16.30
C THR A 73 12.62 -11.05 -14.79
N SER A 74 13.26 -10.02 -14.22
CA SER A 74 13.23 -9.64 -12.81
C SER A 74 12.61 -8.26 -12.62
N ALA A 75 11.79 -7.79 -13.57
CA ALA A 75 11.23 -6.44 -13.54
C ALA A 75 10.40 -6.16 -12.27
N ASP A 76 9.79 -7.18 -11.68
CA ASP A 76 9.06 -7.07 -10.41
C ASP A 76 9.99 -6.74 -9.23
N GLU A 77 11.25 -7.19 -9.25
CA GLU A 77 12.23 -6.95 -8.19
C GLU A 77 13.10 -5.72 -8.49
N ASP A 78 13.55 -5.56 -9.73
CA ASP A 78 14.63 -4.64 -10.08
C ASP A 78 14.15 -3.25 -10.51
N LEU A 79 12.87 -3.09 -10.84
CA LEU A 79 12.38 -1.77 -11.22
C LEU A 79 12.31 -0.83 -10.01
N PRO A 80 12.87 0.39 -10.12
CA PRO A 80 12.70 1.39 -9.07
C PRO A 80 11.24 1.80 -8.99
N ILE A 81 10.80 2.20 -7.80
CA ILE A 81 9.40 2.63 -7.55
C ILE A 81 9.01 3.78 -8.48
N SER A 82 9.94 4.68 -8.79
CA SER A 82 9.74 5.80 -9.73
C SER A 82 9.40 5.35 -11.16
N SER A 83 9.73 4.11 -11.54
CA SER A 83 9.33 3.51 -12.82
C SER A 83 8.02 2.73 -12.67
N VAL A 84 7.82 2.05 -11.54
CA VAL A 84 6.58 1.32 -11.27
C VAL A 84 5.39 2.25 -11.09
N GLU A 85 5.58 3.43 -10.46
CA GLU A 85 4.51 4.40 -10.23
C GLU A 85 3.88 4.95 -11.52
N LYS A 86 4.61 4.83 -12.62
CA LYS A 86 4.17 5.29 -13.93
C LYS A 86 3.29 4.27 -14.66
N LEU A 87 3.26 3.02 -14.19
CA LEU A 87 2.45 1.98 -14.78
C LEU A 87 0.96 2.22 -14.55
N PRO A 88 0.08 1.95 -15.55
CA PRO A 88 -1.37 2.07 -15.37
C PRO A 88 -1.92 1.24 -14.22
N ILE A 89 -1.38 0.03 -14.00
CA ILE A 89 -1.85 -0.85 -12.92
C ILE A 89 -1.55 -0.28 -11.53
N TYR A 90 -0.40 0.39 -11.37
CA TYR A 90 -0.05 1.07 -10.14
C TYR A 90 -0.99 2.25 -9.87
N ARG A 91 -1.15 3.11 -10.88
CA ARG A 91 -2.01 4.31 -10.80
C ARG A 91 -3.46 3.94 -10.50
N ASN A 92 -3.98 2.90 -11.14
CA ASN A 92 -5.33 2.38 -10.88
C ASN A 92 -5.46 1.85 -9.44
N TYR A 93 -4.46 1.11 -8.95
CA TYR A 93 -4.50 0.61 -7.57
C TYR A 93 -4.44 1.74 -6.54
N LEU A 94 -3.61 2.75 -6.81
CA LEU A 94 -3.51 3.94 -5.99
C LEU A 94 -4.84 4.72 -5.96
N ALA A 95 -5.50 4.87 -7.12
CA ALA A 95 -6.81 5.49 -7.24
C ALA A 95 -7.91 4.71 -6.48
N VAL A 96 -7.92 3.37 -6.59
CA VAL A 96 -8.82 2.51 -5.81
C VAL A 96 -8.63 2.75 -4.32
N ARG A 97 -7.40 2.89 -3.83
CA ARG A 97 -7.12 3.12 -2.40
C ARG A 97 -7.51 4.52 -1.95
N ALA A 98 -7.21 5.54 -2.74
CA ALA A 98 -7.63 6.91 -2.51
C ALA A 98 -9.15 6.96 -2.34
N TYR A 99 -9.88 6.31 -3.24
CA TYR A 99 -11.33 6.21 -3.16
C TYR A 99 -11.76 5.41 -1.93
N ALA A 100 -11.33 4.15 -1.80
CA ALA A 100 -11.73 3.25 -0.72
C ALA A 100 -11.57 3.86 0.67
N PHE A 101 -10.39 4.39 0.99
CA PHE A 101 -10.03 4.73 2.36
C PHE A 101 -10.11 6.22 2.65
N TYR A 102 -9.95 7.09 1.65
CA TYR A 102 -9.94 8.55 1.84
C TYR A 102 -11.17 9.23 1.23
N GLY A 103 -11.98 8.49 0.45
CA GLY A 103 -13.15 9.06 -0.22
C GLY A 103 -12.79 10.06 -1.32
N LEU A 104 -11.57 9.95 -1.86
CA LEU A 104 -11.01 10.84 -2.88
C LEU A 104 -11.08 10.22 -4.27
N LYS A 105 -11.23 11.06 -5.29
CA LYS A 105 -10.95 10.72 -6.69
C LYS A 105 -9.55 11.20 -7.03
N LEU A 106 -8.70 10.28 -7.48
CA LEU A 106 -7.31 10.59 -7.83
C LEU A 106 -7.25 11.10 -9.27
N GLU A 107 -7.52 12.39 -9.45
CA GLU A 107 -7.26 13.11 -10.69
C GLU A 107 -6.00 13.94 -10.49
N ASP A 108 -4.87 13.41 -10.93
CA ASP A 108 -3.62 14.15 -10.93
C ASP A 108 -3.44 14.80 -12.30
N ALA A 109 -3.25 16.11 -12.33
CA ALA A 109 -3.00 16.86 -13.56
C ALA A 109 -1.78 16.32 -14.33
N ASP A 110 -0.82 15.73 -13.62
CA ASP A 110 0.41 15.21 -14.19
C ASP A 110 0.31 13.74 -14.64
N LEU A 111 -0.63 12.96 -14.11
CA LEU A 111 -0.76 11.51 -14.40
C LEU A 111 -2.02 11.15 -15.22
N GLY A 112 -2.95 12.10 -15.39
CA GLY A 112 -4.21 11.94 -16.12
C GLY A 112 -5.37 11.47 -15.25
N VAL A 113 -6.52 11.20 -15.88
CA VAL A 113 -7.71 10.70 -15.18
C VAL A 113 -7.49 9.24 -14.80
N HIS A 114 -7.43 8.96 -13.50
CA HIS A 114 -7.44 7.59 -12.99
C HIS A 114 -8.85 7.22 -12.57
N ASP A 115 -9.37 6.20 -13.22
CA ASP A 115 -10.76 5.82 -13.06
C ASP A 115 -10.87 4.53 -12.23
N TRP A 116 -11.12 4.72 -10.93
CA TRP A 116 -11.42 3.62 -10.03
C TRP A 116 -12.72 2.91 -10.43
N ASP A 117 -13.67 3.60 -11.08
CA ASP A 117 -14.87 2.96 -11.64
C ASP A 117 -14.48 2.00 -12.76
N ALA A 118 -13.64 2.43 -13.70
CA ALA A 118 -13.16 1.58 -14.79
C ALA A 118 -12.42 0.32 -14.27
N PHE A 119 -11.70 0.42 -13.15
CA PHE A 119 -11.10 -0.75 -12.53
C PHE A 119 -12.15 -1.76 -12.05
N HIS A 120 -13.21 -1.30 -11.37
CA HIS A 120 -14.30 -2.18 -10.93
C HIS A 120 -15.12 -2.73 -12.09
N GLU A 121 -15.32 -1.97 -13.15
CA GLU A 121 -15.94 -2.47 -14.38
C GLU A 121 -15.13 -3.62 -14.98
N ASN A 122 -13.80 -3.49 -15.06
CA ASN A 122 -12.92 -4.56 -15.52
C ASN A 122 -12.97 -5.80 -14.60
N GLU A 123 -13.04 -5.59 -13.28
CA GLU A 123 -13.22 -6.67 -12.30
C GLU A 123 -14.55 -7.40 -12.53
N ASP A 124 -15.66 -6.66 -12.69
CA ASP A 124 -17.01 -7.20 -12.88
C ASP A 124 -17.18 -7.93 -14.22
N LEU A 125 -16.46 -7.46 -15.25
CA LEU A 125 -16.37 -8.13 -16.55
C LEU A 125 -15.46 -9.38 -16.52
N GLY A 126 -14.80 -9.66 -15.40
CA GLY A 126 -13.86 -10.79 -15.26
C GLY A 126 -12.59 -10.62 -16.10
N MET A 127 -12.21 -9.37 -16.41
CA MET A 127 -11.02 -9.06 -17.18
C MET A 127 -9.73 -9.11 -16.36
N LEU A 128 -9.85 -9.16 -15.03
CA LEU A 128 -8.72 -9.35 -14.12
C LEU A 128 -8.48 -10.85 -13.87
N PRO A 129 -7.23 -11.34 -14.00
CA PRO A 129 -6.87 -12.70 -13.58
C PRO A 129 -7.31 -12.99 -12.13
N PRO A 130 -7.96 -14.15 -11.87
CA PRO A 130 -8.40 -14.50 -10.52
C PRO A 130 -7.28 -14.59 -9.47
N SER A 131 -6.03 -14.85 -9.90
CA SER A 131 -4.84 -14.84 -9.04
C SER A 131 -4.60 -13.47 -8.43
N TRP A 132 -4.78 -12.40 -9.21
CA TRP A 132 -4.58 -11.02 -8.77
C TRP A 132 -5.56 -10.62 -7.65
N LEU A 133 -6.70 -11.29 -7.55
CA LEU A 133 -7.71 -11.05 -6.50
C LEU A 133 -7.49 -11.89 -5.23
N GLN A 134 -6.45 -12.73 -5.18
CA GLN A 134 -6.12 -13.52 -3.99
C GLN A 134 -5.22 -12.78 -3.00
N ASP A 135 -4.52 -11.73 -3.44
CA ASP A 135 -3.72 -10.91 -2.53
C ASP A 135 -4.62 -10.28 -1.46
N LYS A 136 -4.20 -10.38 -0.19
CA LYS A 136 -5.05 -9.97 0.94
C LYS A 136 -5.26 -8.47 1.00
N GLU A 137 -4.24 -7.69 0.65
CA GLU A 137 -4.30 -6.23 0.71
C GLU A 137 -5.09 -5.69 -0.47
N ALA A 138 -4.82 -6.17 -1.68
CA ALA A 138 -5.57 -5.83 -2.88
C ALA A 138 -7.05 -6.19 -2.73
N LYS A 139 -7.36 -7.41 -2.28
CA LYS A 139 -8.72 -7.85 -2.01
C LYS A 139 -9.44 -6.95 -1.00
N ARG A 140 -8.73 -6.48 0.04
CA ARG A 140 -9.30 -5.53 1.00
C ARG A 140 -9.56 -4.18 0.35
N ALA A 141 -8.63 -3.65 -0.41
CA ALA A 141 -8.79 -2.36 -1.11
C ALA A 141 -9.96 -2.40 -2.08
N PHE A 142 -10.07 -3.45 -2.91
CA PHE A 142 -11.18 -3.63 -3.86
C PHE A 142 -12.52 -3.79 -3.16
N ALA A 143 -12.59 -4.61 -2.11
CA ALA A 143 -13.82 -4.77 -1.33
C ALA A 143 -14.24 -3.46 -0.63
N ALA A 144 -13.28 -2.66 -0.16
CA ALA A 144 -13.54 -1.37 0.46
C ALA A 144 -13.99 -0.31 -0.56
N ALA A 145 -13.36 -0.24 -1.73
CA ALA A 145 -13.77 0.63 -2.82
C ALA A 145 -15.19 0.29 -3.29
N ARG A 146 -15.51 -0.99 -3.49
CA ARG A 146 -16.85 -1.46 -3.85
C ARG A 146 -17.90 -1.16 -2.77
N ALA A 147 -17.56 -1.32 -1.49
CA ALA A 147 -18.42 -0.88 -0.38
C ALA A 147 -18.73 0.61 -0.51
N ARG A 148 -17.71 1.44 -0.77
CA ARG A 148 -17.87 2.88 -0.89
C ARG A 148 -18.69 3.27 -2.12
N GLN A 149 -18.47 2.65 -3.27
CA GLN A 149 -19.28 2.86 -4.47
C GLN A 149 -20.77 2.58 -4.20
N LYS A 150 -21.09 1.49 -3.48
CA LYS A 150 -22.46 1.19 -3.04
C LYS A 150 -23.03 2.23 -2.06
N LEU A 151 -22.18 2.85 -1.25
CA LEU A 151 -22.59 3.93 -0.35
C LEU A 151 -22.82 5.23 -1.12
N ASP A 152 -21.97 5.58 -2.08
CA ASP A 152 -22.04 6.85 -2.81
C ASP A 152 -23.12 6.82 -3.90
N HIS A 153 -23.30 5.67 -4.55
CA HIS A 153 -24.21 5.45 -5.68
C HIS A 153 -25.18 4.29 -5.42
N PRO A 154 -26.05 4.38 -4.40
CA PRO A 154 -26.98 3.30 -4.06
C PRO A 154 -27.94 2.94 -5.20
N GLU A 155 -28.18 3.86 -6.14
CA GLU A 155 -29.03 3.67 -7.31
C GLU A 155 -28.39 2.76 -8.39
N TRP A 156 -27.05 2.64 -8.41
CA TRP A 156 -26.35 1.73 -9.33
C TRP A 156 -26.45 0.27 -8.88
N HIS A 157 -26.70 0.03 -7.60
CA HIS A 157 -26.63 -1.30 -7.00
C HIS A 157 -27.97 -1.77 -6.44
N ARG A 158 -28.48 -2.88 -6.99
CA ARG A 158 -29.70 -3.53 -6.49
C ARG A 158 -29.46 -4.31 -5.19
N ILE A 159 -28.23 -4.76 -4.97
CA ILE A 159 -27.81 -5.56 -3.82
C ILE A 159 -27.12 -4.63 -2.82
N GLY A 160 -27.35 -4.83 -1.52
CA GLY A 160 -26.66 -4.09 -0.47
C GLY A 160 -25.19 -4.46 -0.32
N LEU A 161 -24.60 -4.10 0.81
CA LEU A 161 -23.20 -4.41 1.13
C LEU A 161 -23.08 -5.84 1.63
N SER A 162 -22.04 -6.55 1.21
CA SER A 162 -21.65 -7.81 1.84
C SER A 162 -20.97 -7.55 3.19
N VAL A 163 -20.83 -8.61 4.00
CA VAL A 163 -20.12 -8.54 5.28
C VAL A 163 -18.65 -8.21 5.04
N GLU A 164 -18.06 -8.77 3.99
CA GLU A 164 -16.67 -8.60 3.59
C GLU A 164 -16.39 -7.18 3.12
N GLU A 165 -17.27 -6.61 2.29
CA GLU A 165 -17.21 -5.23 1.80
C GLU A 165 -17.23 -4.24 2.98
N LEU A 166 -18.21 -4.35 3.88
CA LEU A 166 -18.31 -3.45 5.03
C LEU A 166 -17.14 -3.63 6.01
N ALA A 167 -16.69 -4.87 6.23
CA ALA A 167 -15.52 -5.15 7.07
C ALA A 167 -14.24 -4.51 6.51
N ALA A 168 -14.04 -4.60 5.19
CA ALA A 168 -12.89 -4.03 4.51
C ALA A 168 -12.85 -2.51 4.61
N LEU A 169 -13.97 -1.84 4.30
CA LEU A 169 -14.11 -0.38 4.37
C LEU A 169 -13.94 0.13 5.80
N ALA A 170 -14.54 -0.54 6.77
CA ALA A 170 -14.51 -0.10 8.18
C ALA A 170 -13.24 -0.55 8.93
N ALA A 171 -12.28 -1.19 8.25
CA ALA A 171 -11.04 -1.70 8.82
C ALA A 171 -11.26 -2.62 10.04
N VAL A 172 -12.31 -3.44 10.05
CA VAL A 172 -12.63 -4.37 11.13
C VAL A 172 -12.69 -5.81 10.65
N SER A 173 -12.63 -6.75 11.59
CA SER A 173 -12.76 -8.16 11.23
C SER A 173 -14.18 -8.48 10.74
N ARG A 174 -14.30 -9.45 9.81
CA ARG A 174 -15.57 -10.06 9.41
C ARG A 174 -16.43 -10.46 10.60
N LYS A 175 -15.79 -11.05 11.63
CA LYS A 175 -16.45 -11.47 12.86
C LYS A 175 -17.08 -10.30 13.61
N SER A 176 -16.44 -9.13 13.61
CA SER A 176 -16.97 -7.91 14.22
C SER A 176 -18.28 -7.48 13.53
N ILE A 177 -18.32 -7.47 12.20
CA ILE A 177 -19.55 -7.16 11.44
C ILE A 177 -20.65 -8.19 11.71
N MET A 178 -20.33 -9.48 11.73
CA MET A 178 -21.30 -10.54 12.06
C MET A 178 -21.89 -10.38 13.46
N ASN A 179 -21.10 -9.92 14.43
CA ASN A 179 -21.59 -9.63 15.78
C ASN A 179 -22.55 -8.43 15.80
N LEU A 180 -22.36 -7.43 14.93
CA LEU A 180 -23.26 -6.27 14.81
C LEU A 180 -24.60 -6.62 14.15
N LEU A 181 -24.62 -7.68 13.33
CA LEU A 181 -25.84 -8.22 12.71
C LEU A 181 -26.60 -9.17 13.63
N ALA A 182 -25.96 -9.70 14.68
CA ALA A 182 -26.58 -10.67 15.57
C ALA A 182 -27.72 -10.02 16.39
N PRO A 183 -28.92 -10.63 16.50
CA PRO A 183 -30.04 -10.05 17.25
C PRO A 183 -29.73 -9.77 18.74
N LYS A 184 -28.80 -10.53 19.32
CA LYS A 184 -28.43 -10.44 20.75
C LYS A 184 -27.64 -9.18 21.12
N SER A 185 -27.03 -8.49 20.15
CA SER A 185 -26.27 -7.25 20.36
C SER A 185 -27.10 -5.99 20.12
N GLY A 186 -28.42 -6.13 19.94
CA GLY A 186 -29.30 -5.00 19.60
C GLY A 186 -29.36 -4.68 18.10
N GLY A 187 -28.67 -5.45 17.24
CA GLY A 187 -28.78 -5.40 15.79
C GLY A 187 -28.63 -3.99 15.21
N ILE A 188 -27.46 -3.37 15.39
CA ILE A 188 -27.19 -2.01 14.89
C ILE A 188 -27.26 -1.99 13.35
N LEU A 189 -26.78 -3.06 12.71
CA LEU A 189 -26.85 -3.24 11.26
C LEU A 189 -28.12 -3.99 10.86
N LYS A 190 -28.79 -3.51 9.81
CA LYS A 190 -30.00 -4.12 9.24
C LYS A 190 -29.67 -4.85 7.94
N THR A 191 -30.21 -6.06 7.82
CA THR A 191 -30.15 -6.86 6.59
C THR A 191 -31.38 -6.62 5.72
N ARG A 192 -31.18 -6.66 4.40
CA ARG A 192 -32.23 -6.72 3.39
C ARG A 192 -32.75 -8.16 3.25
N ALA A 193 -33.81 -8.34 2.46
CA ALA A 193 -34.41 -9.66 2.21
C ALA A 193 -33.48 -10.65 1.50
N ASP A 194 -32.49 -10.15 0.75
CA ASP A 194 -31.46 -10.94 0.07
C ASP A 194 -30.28 -11.33 0.99
N GLY A 195 -30.33 -10.94 2.27
CA GLY A 195 -29.27 -11.19 3.26
C GLY A 195 -28.10 -10.20 3.22
N SER A 196 -28.10 -9.24 2.29
CA SER A 196 -27.10 -8.16 2.26
C SER A 196 -27.38 -7.11 3.34
N ILE A 197 -26.38 -6.31 3.71
CA ILE A 197 -26.52 -5.20 4.65
C ILE A 197 -27.09 -3.99 3.90
N SER A 198 -28.12 -3.34 4.45
CA SER A 198 -28.70 -2.16 3.79
C SER A 198 -27.72 -0.99 3.79
N VAL A 199 -27.69 -0.24 2.69
CA VAL A 199 -26.81 0.93 2.49
C VAL A 199 -27.05 1.95 3.61
N GLU A 200 -28.31 2.24 3.92
CA GLU A 200 -28.70 3.24 4.92
C GLU A 200 -28.20 2.85 6.31
N SER A 201 -28.30 1.57 6.66
CA SER A 201 -27.87 1.07 7.96
C SER A 201 -26.35 1.03 8.07
N ALA A 202 -25.65 0.64 7.00
CA ALA A 202 -24.20 0.69 6.93
C ALA A 202 -23.68 2.12 7.05
N ARG A 203 -24.28 3.06 6.30
CA ARG A 203 -23.92 4.48 6.33
C ARG A 203 -24.08 5.08 7.73
N GLN A 204 -25.24 4.90 8.35
CA GLN A 204 -25.50 5.40 9.71
C GLN A 204 -24.47 4.85 10.72
N TRP A 205 -24.10 3.58 10.60
CA TRP A 205 -23.11 2.97 11.47
C TRP A 205 -21.69 3.51 11.22
N LEU A 206 -21.29 3.68 9.95
CA LEU A 206 -19.99 4.21 9.58
C LEU A 206 -19.82 5.67 10.02
N GLU A 207 -20.82 6.52 9.79
CA GLU A 207 -20.81 7.94 10.18
C GLU A 207 -20.72 8.15 11.70
N ALA A 208 -21.19 7.18 12.50
CA ALA A 208 -21.05 7.22 13.94
C ALA A 208 -19.62 6.90 14.44
N ARG A 209 -18.72 6.47 13.55
CA ARG A 209 -17.34 6.11 13.90
C ARG A 209 -16.39 7.30 13.76
N PRO A 210 -15.48 7.51 14.72
CA PRO A 210 -14.51 8.60 14.65
C PRO A 210 -13.41 8.40 13.60
N ASP A 211 -13.18 7.16 13.15
CA ASP A 211 -12.15 6.79 12.18
C ASP A 211 -12.68 6.67 10.74
N PHE A 212 -13.99 6.83 10.53
CA PHE A 212 -14.57 6.77 9.20
C PHE A 212 -14.38 8.09 8.46
N ARG A 213 -13.86 8.01 7.23
CA ARG A 213 -13.70 9.15 6.33
C ARG A 213 -14.86 9.16 5.32
N PRO A 214 -15.74 10.17 5.32
CA PRO A 214 -16.82 10.27 4.35
C PRO A 214 -16.25 10.47 2.94
N SER A 215 -17.07 10.20 1.93
CA SER A 215 -16.69 10.47 0.54
C SER A 215 -16.72 11.96 0.29
N ILE A 216 -15.61 12.49 -0.22
CA ILE A 216 -15.41 13.92 -0.48
C ILE A 216 -15.02 14.20 -1.94
N TRP A 217 -15.04 13.17 -2.80
CA TRP A 217 -14.68 13.30 -4.20
C TRP A 217 -15.54 14.29 -4.98
N HIS A 218 -16.82 14.43 -4.63
CA HIS A 218 -17.72 15.41 -5.23
C HIS A 218 -17.37 16.85 -4.86
N LEU A 219 -16.56 17.06 -3.80
CA LEU A 219 -16.03 18.36 -3.42
C LEU A 219 -14.73 18.71 -4.18
N GLN A 220 -14.17 17.75 -4.93
CA GLN A 220 -12.98 17.96 -5.76
C GLN A 220 -13.31 18.57 -7.12
N GLU A 221 -14.59 18.63 -7.49
CA GLU A 221 -15.03 19.29 -8.72
C GLU A 221 -14.46 20.71 -8.78
N ASP A 222 -13.73 21.02 -9.84
CA ASP A 222 -13.05 22.30 -10.10
C ASP A 222 -11.86 22.66 -9.17
N LEU A 223 -11.38 21.74 -8.32
CA LEU A 223 -10.16 21.97 -7.54
C LEU A 223 -8.92 21.46 -8.30
N PRO A 224 -7.97 22.34 -8.68
CA PRO A 224 -6.71 21.92 -9.30
C PRO A 224 -5.77 21.37 -8.22
N LEU A 225 -6.07 20.17 -7.74
CA LEU A 225 -5.22 19.46 -6.79
C LEU A 225 -3.98 18.96 -7.54
N ARG A 226 -2.82 19.26 -6.99
CA ARG A 226 -1.55 18.69 -7.43
C ARG A 226 -1.07 17.74 -6.36
N ARG A 227 -0.35 16.67 -6.75
CA ARG A 227 0.48 15.94 -5.80
C ARG A 227 1.32 16.98 -5.03
N PRO A 228 1.24 17.03 -3.69
CA PRO A 228 2.04 17.99 -2.92
C PRO A 228 3.50 17.83 -3.32
N ASP A 229 4.23 18.94 -3.45
CA ASP A 229 5.67 18.90 -3.69
C ASP A 229 6.29 18.04 -2.58
N GLN A 230 6.67 16.82 -2.93
CA GLN A 230 7.30 15.88 -2.02
C GLN A 230 8.76 16.31 -1.88
N THR A 231 9.00 17.43 -1.18
CA THR A 231 10.36 17.89 -0.82
C THR A 231 11.11 16.88 0.05
N ASP A 232 10.39 15.86 0.56
CA ASP A 232 10.90 14.76 1.37
C ASP A 232 11.04 13.45 0.56
N PHE A 233 10.92 13.48 -0.78
CA PHE A 233 11.52 12.41 -1.56
C PHE A 233 13.02 12.44 -1.28
N ILE A 234 13.50 11.45 -0.55
CA ILE A 234 14.92 11.20 -0.55
C ILE A 234 15.19 10.64 -1.96
N ASP A 235 15.98 11.37 -2.74
CA ASP A 235 16.45 10.88 -4.04
C ASP A 235 17.12 9.52 -3.85
N GLY A 236 16.61 8.49 -4.53
CA GLY A 236 17.11 7.11 -4.47
C GLY A 236 16.07 6.09 -3.99
N ASP A 237 16.44 4.81 -4.05
CA ASP A 237 15.54 3.71 -3.68
C ASP A 237 15.26 3.74 -2.15
N PRO A 238 14.00 3.91 -1.72
CA PRO A 238 13.66 3.92 -0.31
C PRO A 238 13.78 2.50 0.28
N VAL A 239 14.38 2.41 1.45
CA VAL A 239 14.55 1.18 2.23
C VAL A 239 13.93 1.39 3.60
N TRP A 240 12.97 0.54 3.94
CA TRP A 240 12.33 0.53 5.25
C TRP A 240 13.17 -0.28 6.24
N VAL A 241 13.61 0.40 7.31
CA VAL A 241 14.44 -0.19 8.36
C VAL A 241 13.68 -0.21 9.67
N PRO A 242 13.76 -1.28 10.47
CA PRO A 242 13.06 -1.32 11.75
C PRO A 242 13.71 -0.32 12.71
N VAL A 243 12.88 0.32 13.53
CA VAL A 243 13.34 1.28 14.56
C VAL A 243 12.87 0.92 15.94
N THR A 244 13.72 1.22 16.92
CA THR A 244 13.40 1.11 18.34
C THR A 244 12.49 2.25 18.78
N LYS A 245 11.96 2.16 20.01
CA LYS A 245 11.09 3.19 20.57
C LYS A 245 11.84 4.50 20.79
N GLU A 246 13.15 4.40 21.00
CA GLU A 246 14.05 5.53 21.22
C GLU A 246 14.48 6.19 19.90
N GLY A 247 14.13 5.61 18.74
CA GLY A 247 14.46 6.12 17.42
C GLY A 247 15.72 5.52 16.78
N ASP A 248 16.45 4.65 17.51
CA ASP A 248 17.59 3.92 16.94
C ASP A 248 17.11 2.96 15.86
N TRP A 249 17.57 3.14 14.63
CA TRP A 249 17.22 2.29 13.49
C TRP A 249 18.26 1.18 13.27
N PHE A 250 17.88 0.08 12.63
CA PHE A 250 18.82 -0.98 12.27
C PHE A 250 19.76 -0.54 11.14
N SER A 251 20.89 0.08 11.50
CA SER A 251 21.95 0.54 10.59
C SER A 251 23.10 -0.48 10.41
N PRO A 252 23.89 -0.36 9.32
CA PRO A 252 25.11 -1.15 9.12
C PRO A 252 26.11 -1.12 10.29
N GLU A 253 26.16 -0.02 11.03
CA GLU A 253 27.01 0.15 12.23
C GLU A 253 26.64 -0.80 13.39
N HIS A 254 25.48 -1.48 13.30
CA HIS A 254 25.08 -2.50 14.27
C HIS A 254 25.74 -3.86 14.04
N MET A 255 26.68 -3.96 13.09
CA MET A 255 27.54 -5.13 12.98
C MET A 255 28.40 -5.25 14.25
N LEU A 256 28.37 -6.43 14.88
CA LEU A 256 29.19 -6.68 16.06
C LEU A 256 30.64 -6.95 15.66
N PRO A 257 31.60 -6.84 16.60
CA PRO A 257 33.02 -7.12 16.33
C PRO A 257 33.33 -8.54 15.84
N ASP A 258 32.36 -9.46 15.91
CA ASP A 258 32.48 -10.79 15.32
C ASP A 258 32.18 -10.84 13.82
N GLY A 259 31.81 -9.70 13.21
CA GLY A 259 31.48 -9.58 11.79
C GLY A 259 30.06 -10.01 11.44
N TYR A 260 29.16 -10.13 12.43
CA TYR A 260 27.80 -10.57 12.21
C TYR A 260 26.76 -9.59 12.75
N PHE A 261 25.64 -9.51 12.06
CA PHE A 261 24.39 -8.97 12.56
C PHE A 261 23.66 -10.05 13.37
N HIS A 262 23.37 -9.75 14.63
CA HIS A 262 22.63 -10.65 15.52
C HIS A 262 21.15 -10.27 15.52
N VAL A 263 20.36 -11.01 14.73
CA VAL A 263 18.93 -10.74 14.50
C VAL A 263 18.05 -11.86 15.04
N ALA A 264 16.85 -11.54 15.51
CA ALA A 264 15.92 -12.50 16.08
C ALA A 264 14.47 -12.12 15.82
N CYS A 265 13.56 -13.07 16.08
CA CYS A 265 12.15 -12.77 16.25
C CYS A 265 11.56 -13.53 17.43
N THR A 266 10.51 -12.97 18.03
CA THR A 266 9.88 -13.52 19.25
C THR A 266 9.37 -14.96 19.06
N LYS A 267 9.06 -15.37 17.82
CA LYS A 267 8.57 -16.71 17.49
C LYS A 267 9.65 -17.78 17.59
N TYR A 268 10.89 -17.49 17.16
CA TYR A 268 11.93 -18.51 17.03
C TYR A 268 12.87 -18.59 18.24
N LYS A 269 12.81 -17.65 19.21
CA LYS A 269 13.59 -17.60 20.47
C LYS A 269 15.12 -17.72 20.34
N GLN A 270 15.65 -17.98 19.16
CA GLN A 270 17.07 -18.14 18.85
C GLN A 270 17.53 -16.97 17.99
N GLU A 271 18.66 -16.39 18.36
CA GLU A 271 19.37 -15.39 17.56
C GLU A 271 19.99 -16.06 16.33
N LYS A 272 19.86 -15.42 15.17
CA LYS A 272 20.57 -15.76 13.95
C LYS A 272 21.73 -14.79 13.77
N MET A 273 22.86 -15.32 13.33
CA MET A 273 24.03 -14.56 12.91
C MET A 273 24.02 -14.51 11.38
N ILE A 274 24.01 -13.31 10.82
CA ILE A 274 24.01 -13.06 9.37
C ILE A 274 25.13 -12.05 9.10
N ASP A 275 26.00 -12.35 8.14
CA ASP A 275 27.19 -11.54 7.79
C ASP A 275 26.88 -10.45 6.76
N ASP A 276 25.79 -10.58 6.00
CA ASP A 276 25.32 -9.55 5.07
C ASP A 276 24.17 -8.70 5.65
N TYR A 277 24.29 -7.37 5.51
CA TYR A 277 23.30 -6.42 6.02
C TYR A 277 21.93 -6.58 5.33
N TRP A 278 21.92 -6.77 4.01
CA TRP A 278 20.68 -6.86 3.24
C TRP A 278 19.92 -8.14 3.57
N ASP A 279 20.61 -9.26 3.77
CA ASP A 279 20.03 -10.51 4.24
C ASP A 279 19.51 -10.40 5.67
N ALA A 280 20.21 -9.67 6.54
CA ALA A 280 19.76 -9.39 7.91
C ALA A 280 18.49 -8.52 7.91
N LEU A 281 18.45 -7.47 7.09
CA LEU A 281 17.28 -6.61 6.94
C LEU A 281 16.09 -7.37 6.33
N LYS A 282 16.33 -8.18 5.29
CA LYS A 282 15.33 -9.07 4.67
C LYS A 282 14.75 -10.08 5.67
N PHE A 283 15.57 -10.57 6.59
CA PHE A 283 15.09 -11.42 7.69
C PHE A 283 14.19 -10.64 8.65
N LEU A 284 14.60 -9.43 9.06
CA LEU A 284 13.84 -8.59 9.99
C LEU A 284 12.51 -8.12 9.40
N SER A 285 12.46 -7.75 8.13
CA SER A 285 11.22 -7.30 7.44
C SER A 285 10.15 -8.39 7.36
N ARG A 286 10.56 -9.66 7.34
CA ARG A 286 9.65 -10.81 7.35
C ARG A 286 9.28 -11.28 8.75
N ALA A 287 9.91 -10.74 9.79
CA ALA A 287 9.67 -11.14 11.17
C ALA A 287 8.45 -10.43 11.76
N ALA A 288 7.52 -11.20 12.35
CA ALA A 288 6.32 -10.63 13.01
C ALA A 288 6.64 -9.76 14.25
N SER A 289 7.85 -9.84 14.78
CA SER A 289 8.33 -9.07 15.92
C SER A 289 9.86 -9.03 15.85
N PRO A 290 10.41 -8.15 14.98
CA PRO A 290 11.84 -8.09 14.72
C PRO A 290 12.60 -7.62 15.95
N ARG A 291 13.78 -8.19 16.16
CA ARG A 291 14.73 -7.78 17.22
C ARG A 291 16.16 -7.84 16.67
N TRP A 292 16.99 -6.89 17.05
CA TRP A 292 18.42 -6.89 16.72
C TRP A 292 19.22 -6.34 17.91
N ARG A 293 20.52 -6.64 17.95
CA ARG A 293 21.40 -6.06 18.96
C ARG A 293 21.78 -4.63 18.58
N CYS A 294 21.55 -3.70 19.49
CA CYS A 294 22.08 -2.34 19.41
C CYS A 294 22.68 -1.90 20.75
N PRO A 295 23.66 -0.99 20.74
CA PRO A 295 24.25 -0.47 21.97
C PRO A 295 23.23 0.35 22.77
N ASP A 296 23.33 0.31 24.10
CA ASP A 296 22.68 1.28 24.99
C ASP A 296 23.55 2.54 25.18
N GLU A 297 23.04 3.53 25.92
CA GLU A 297 23.79 4.75 26.25
C GLU A 297 25.13 4.46 26.97
N ALA A 298 25.27 3.28 27.56
CA ALA A 298 26.49 2.81 28.23
C ALA A 298 27.37 1.92 27.32
N GLY A 299 27.05 1.80 26.03
CA GLY A 299 27.79 1.00 25.05
C GLY A 299 27.59 -0.53 25.19
N ARG A 300 26.62 -0.97 25.98
CA ARG A 300 26.29 -2.40 26.15
C ARG A 300 25.27 -2.84 25.11
N TRP A 301 25.52 -3.99 24.49
CA TRP A 301 24.70 -4.48 23.39
C TRP A 301 23.58 -5.38 23.88
N TYR A 302 22.34 -5.05 23.53
CA TYR A 302 21.16 -5.84 23.91
C TYR A 302 20.20 -6.00 22.73
N PRO A 303 19.47 -7.13 22.64
CA PRO A 303 18.44 -7.30 21.64
C PRO A 303 17.24 -6.40 21.94
N ARG A 304 17.01 -5.37 21.10
CA ARG A 304 15.87 -4.46 21.22
C ARG A 304 14.78 -4.80 20.20
N PRO A 305 13.49 -4.66 20.57
CA PRO A 305 12.38 -4.88 19.65
C PRO A 305 12.16 -3.67 18.74
N ALA A 306 11.74 -3.94 17.50
CA ALA A 306 11.17 -2.90 16.65
C ALA A 306 9.87 -2.38 17.26
N SER A 307 9.72 -1.05 17.35
CA SER A 307 8.47 -0.36 17.66
C SER A 307 7.84 0.30 16.44
N GLY A 308 8.61 0.45 15.35
CA GLY A 308 8.17 1.04 14.11
C GLY A 308 9.13 0.72 12.97
N TRP A 309 8.92 1.40 11.85
CA TRP A 309 9.79 1.38 10.69
C TRP A 309 10.12 2.82 10.34
N ASP A 310 11.37 3.09 10.04
CA ASP A 310 11.83 4.38 9.52
C ASP A 310 12.33 4.20 8.10
N ARG A 311 12.35 5.32 7.37
CA ARG A 311 12.71 5.35 5.96
C ARG A 311 14.15 5.83 5.82
N LYS A 312 14.94 5.11 5.03
CA LYS A 312 16.31 5.44 4.64
C LYS A 312 16.46 5.31 3.13
N THR A 313 17.49 5.90 2.52
CA THR A 313 17.83 5.53 1.13
C THR A 313 18.78 4.36 1.11
N ARG A 314 18.67 3.55 0.05
CA ARG A 314 19.69 2.55 -0.28
C ARG A 314 21.08 3.20 -0.31
N GLN A 315 21.21 4.39 -0.90
CA GLN A 315 22.48 5.11 -0.93
C GLN A 315 23.01 5.51 0.47
N GLU A 316 22.15 5.96 1.39
CA GLU A 316 22.54 6.26 2.78
C GLU A 316 23.09 4.99 3.47
N ILE A 317 22.41 3.86 3.25
CA ILE A 317 22.82 2.56 3.80
C ILE A 317 24.14 2.07 3.17
N GLU A 318 24.25 2.13 1.85
CA GLU A 318 25.46 1.71 1.12
C GLU A 318 26.67 2.54 1.53
N SER A 319 26.50 3.85 1.68
CA SER A 319 27.57 4.74 2.15
C SER A 319 28.06 4.37 3.56
N LEU A 320 27.16 3.88 4.43
CA LEU A 320 27.53 3.40 5.77
C LEU A 320 28.21 2.03 5.71
N LEU A 321 27.79 1.14 4.81
CA LEU A 321 28.46 -0.15 4.60
C LEU A 321 29.90 0.05 4.15
N GLU A 322 30.13 0.93 3.17
CA GLU A 322 31.48 1.26 2.68
C GLU A 322 32.38 1.81 3.79
N GLN A 323 31.84 2.62 4.71
CA GLN A 323 32.60 3.17 5.85
C GLN A 323 32.91 2.12 6.93
N THR A 324 32.12 1.05 7.01
CA THR A 324 32.30 0.00 8.03
C THR A 324 33.32 -1.05 7.58
N ASP A 325 33.59 -1.15 6.27
CA ASP A 325 34.56 -2.06 5.67
C ASP A 325 36.01 -1.51 5.63
N GLU A 326 36.22 -0.22 5.92
CA GLU A 326 37.55 0.44 6.00
C GLU A 326 38.25 0.29 7.37
#